data_AF-A0A7J8R9F4-F1
#
_entry.id   AF-A0A7J8R9F4-F1
#
_cell.length_a   1.000
_cell.length_b   1.000
_cell.length_c   1.000
_cell.angle_alpha   90.00
_cell.angle_beta   90.00
_cell.angle_gamma   90.00
#
_symmetry.space_group_name_H-M   'P 1'
#
loop_
_entity.id
_entity.type
_entity.pdbx_description
1 polymer ?
#
loop_
_entity_poly.entity_id
_entity_poly.type
_entity_poly.pdbx_seq_one_letter_code
_entity_poly.pdbx_strand_id
1 'polypeptide(L)'
;MGICDENCSSRCEASKNGKGICVKSSLNGIRTCKCLYECSGNGNNDDNDDNTEEHENQECNMGIGRCGVFCNDDCCNHNCVKRFKDGYGTCIGDIGTPSTYNCVCYYHCH
;
A
#
# COMPACT_ATOMS: atom_id res chain seq x y z
N MET A 1 -18.47 -0.95 1.17
CA MET A 1 -19.01 -0.99 -0.21
C MET A 1 -19.27 -2.44 -0.58
N GLY A 2 -20.45 -2.76 -1.10
CA GLY A 2 -20.93 -4.13 -1.28
C GLY A 2 -20.87 -4.64 -2.72
N ILE A 3 -21.87 -5.46 -3.07
CA ILE A 3 -22.08 -5.99 -4.42
C ILE A 3 -22.17 -4.81 -5.41
N CYS A 4 -21.61 -5.01 -6.60
CA CYS A 4 -21.80 -4.10 -7.72
C CYS A 4 -23.25 -4.18 -8.21
N ASP A 5 -23.94 -3.06 -8.10
CA ASP A 5 -25.29 -2.81 -8.61
C ASP A 5 -25.30 -1.46 -9.33
N GLU A 6 -26.42 -1.15 -10.00
CA GLU A 6 -26.60 0.09 -10.76
C GLU A 6 -26.43 1.37 -9.92
N ASN A 7 -26.67 1.30 -8.60
CA ASN A 7 -26.48 2.43 -7.70
C ASN A 7 -25.04 2.57 -7.20
N CYS A 8 -24.10 1.76 -7.68
CA CYS A 8 -22.70 1.80 -7.28
C CYS A 8 -22.11 3.21 -7.38
N SER A 9 -22.32 3.90 -8.51
CA SER A 9 -21.83 5.27 -8.73
C SER A 9 -22.53 6.28 -7.85
N SER A 10 -23.86 6.26 -7.77
CA SER A 10 -24.63 7.21 -6.97
C SER A 10 -24.29 7.14 -5.47
N ARG A 11 -23.96 5.95 -4.95
CA ARG A 11 -23.46 5.78 -3.57
C ARG A 11 -22.09 6.43 -3.36
N CYS A 12 -21.23 6.40 -4.37
CA CYS A 12 -19.92 7.04 -4.31
C CYS A 12 -20.00 8.55 -4.39
N GLU A 13 -20.89 9.04 -5.26
CA GLU A 13 -21.17 10.46 -5.40
C GLU A 13 -21.70 11.02 -4.08
N ALA A 14 -22.68 10.34 -3.47
CA ALA A 14 -23.26 10.72 -2.18
C ALA A 14 -22.26 10.69 -1.01
N SER A 15 -21.19 9.89 -1.08
CA SER A 15 -20.24 9.76 0.03
C SER A 15 -19.22 10.89 0.06
N LYS A 16 -18.52 11.17 -1.05
CA LYS A 16 -17.50 12.23 -1.16
C LYS A 16 -17.28 12.69 -2.61
N ASN A 17 -18.34 12.81 -3.41
CA ASN A 17 -18.22 13.10 -4.85
C ASN A 17 -17.31 12.09 -5.60
N GLY A 18 -17.32 10.83 -5.17
CA GLY A 18 -16.52 9.78 -5.80
C GLY A 18 -17.24 9.16 -6.98
N LYS A 19 -16.48 8.56 -7.90
CA LYS A 19 -16.99 7.75 -9.00
C LYS A 19 -16.99 6.27 -8.62
N GLY A 20 -18.13 5.61 -8.75
CA GLY A 20 -18.24 4.17 -8.52
C GLY A 20 -17.74 3.35 -9.70
N ILE A 21 -16.93 2.32 -9.43
CA ILE A 21 -16.50 1.32 -10.40
C ILE A 21 -16.80 -0.09 -9.90
N CYS A 22 -17.12 -0.97 -10.83
CA CYS A 22 -17.41 -2.37 -10.53
C CYS A 22 -16.22 -3.25 -10.91
N VAL A 23 -15.53 -3.76 -9.90
CA VAL A 23 -14.32 -4.57 -10.07
C VAL A 23 -14.66 -6.03 -9.82
N LYS A 24 -14.28 -6.91 -10.74
CA LYS A 24 -14.47 -8.35 -10.58
C LYS A 24 -13.49 -8.87 -9.54
N SER A 25 -13.98 -9.50 -8.48
CA SER A 25 -13.12 -10.11 -7.47
C SER A 25 -12.55 -11.42 -8.01
N SER A 26 -11.22 -11.58 -7.97
CA SER A 26 -10.49 -12.73 -8.52
C SER A 26 -10.88 -14.07 -7.88
N LEU A 27 -11.47 -14.04 -6.68
CA LEU A 27 -11.81 -15.24 -5.92
C LEU A 27 -13.12 -15.89 -6.34
N ASN A 28 -14.18 -15.10 -6.61
CA ASN A 28 -15.54 -15.66 -6.75
C ASN A 28 -16.33 -15.11 -7.94
N GLY A 29 -15.72 -14.30 -8.81
CA GLY A 29 -16.41 -13.69 -9.97
C GLY A 29 -17.48 -12.64 -9.61
N ILE A 30 -17.79 -12.49 -8.32
CA ILE A 30 -18.64 -11.45 -7.76
C ILE A 30 -18.00 -10.09 -8.06
N ARG A 31 -18.78 -9.21 -8.67
CA ARG A 31 -18.37 -7.82 -8.91
C ARG A 31 -18.60 -7.03 -7.62
N THR A 32 -17.57 -6.36 -7.15
CA THR A 32 -17.61 -5.50 -5.97
C THR A 32 -17.59 -4.05 -6.42
N CYS A 33 -18.41 -3.22 -5.79
CA CYS A 33 -18.38 -1.78 -6.04
C CYS A 33 -17.23 -1.13 -5.25
N LYS A 34 -16.37 -0.35 -5.91
CA LYS A 34 -15.34 0.51 -5.28
C LYS A 34 -15.58 1.96 -5.69
N CYS A 35 -15.36 2.91 -4.78
CA CYS A 35 -15.37 4.34 -5.10
C CYS A 35 -13.95 4.80 -5.37
N LEU A 36 -13.77 5.50 -6.48
CA LEU A 36 -12.62 6.33 -6.76
C LEU A 36 -12.96 7.76 -6.37
N TYR A 37 -12.10 8.40 -5.60
CA TYR A 37 -12.25 9.81 -5.26
C TYR A 37 -11.13 10.57 -5.96
N GLU A 38 -11.45 11.68 -6.61
CA GLU A 38 -10.42 12.59 -7.10
C GLU A 38 -9.75 13.23 -5.89
N CYS A 39 -8.57 12.74 -5.55
CA CYS A 39 -7.68 13.46 -4.66
C CYS A 39 -7.27 14.74 -5.40
N SER A 40 -7.49 15.91 -4.80
CA SER A 40 -6.89 17.18 -5.26
C SER A 40 -5.37 17.19 -4.98
N GLY A 41 -4.69 16.15 -5.44
CA GLY A 41 -3.25 16.02 -5.52
C GLY A 41 -2.91 16.03 -7.00
N ASN A 42 -2.14 17.03 -7.41
CA ASN A 42 -1.54 17.11 -8.73
C ASN A 42 -0.75 15.81 -8.99
N GLY A 43 -1.30 14.92 -9.81
CA GLY A 43 -0.79 13.56 -9.98
C GLY A 43 -1.67 12.81 -10.96
N ASN A 44 -1.61 13.24 -12.22
CA ASN A 44 -2.02 12.42 -13.34
C ASN A 44 -1.32 11.07 -13.22
N ASN A 45 -2.05 9.97 -13.38
CA ASN A 45 -1.52 8.76 -14.01
C ASN A 45 -2.70 7.91 -14.46
N ASP A 46 -3.01 8.10 -15.74
CA ASP A 46 -3.63 7.09 -16.59
C ASP A 46 -2.73 5.86 -16.64
N ASP A 47 -3.37 4.70 -16.62
CA ASP A 47 -2.77 3.43 -16.97
C ASP A 47 -2.26 3.46 -18.43
N ASN A 48 -0.94 3.39 -18.66
CA ASN A 48 -0.29 2.53 -19.64
C ASN A 48 1.23 2.74 -19.67
N ASP A 49 1.94 1.63 -19.46
CA ASP A 49 3.17 1.20 -20.14
C ASP A 49 3.83 2.25 -21.07
N ASP A 50 4.85 2.94 -20.58
CA ASP A 50 6.05 3.21 -21.38
C ASP A 50 7.25 3.56 -20.49
N ASN A 51 8.41 3.08 -20.91
CA ASN A 51 9.68 3.23 -20.25
C ASN A 51 10.09 4.70 -20.24
N THR A 52 9.94 5.38 -19.10
CA THR A 52 10.67 6.63 -18.85
C THR A 52 11.49 6.44 -17.58
N GLU A 53 12.79 6.35 -17.77
CA GLU A 53 13.82 6.38 -16.74
C GLU A 53 13.71 7.70 -15.93
N GLU A 54 12.89 7.73 -14.89
CA GLU A 54 13.08 8.64 -13.75
C GLU A 54 13.77 7.86 -12.64
N HIS A 55 15.10 7.74 -12.77
CA HIS A 55 16.01 7.21 -11.76
C HIS A 55 16.19 8.22 -10.61
N GLU A 56 15.11 8.73 -10.04
CA GLU A 56 15.16 9.63 -8.89
C GLU A 56 14.20 9.16 -7.79
N ASN A 57 14.77 8.39 -6.85
CA ASN A 57 14.20 8.01 -5.55
C ASN A 57 13.14 6.89 -5.53
N GLN A 58 13.36 5.78 -6.24
CA GLN A 58 12.54 4.59 -6.05
C GLN A 58 12.72 4.08 -4.60
N GLU A 59 11.65 4.07 -3.80
CA GLU A 59 11.67 3.54 -2.43
C GLU A 59 11.38 2.03 -2.45
N CYS A 60 12.36 1.26 -1.98
CA CYS A 60 12.29 -0.17 -1.78
C CYS A 60 11.87 -0.49 -0.34
N ASN A 61 11.26 -1.66 -0.16
CA ASN A 61 11.07 -2.23 1.18
C ASN A 61 11.42 -3.72 1.19
N MET A 62 11.97 -4.20 2.31
CA MET A 62 12.17 -5.62 2.53
C MET A 62 11.92 -6.01 3.99
N GLY A 63 11.36 -7.19 4.20
CA GLY A 63 11.30 -7.81 5.53
C GLY A 63 12.69 -8.34 5.92
N ILE A 64 13.25 -7.86 7.02
CA ILE A 64 14.58 -8.26 7.51
C ILE A 64 14.53 -9.13 8.77
N GLY A 65 13.33 -9.46 9.26
CA GLY A 65 13.15 -10.37 10.38
C GLY A 65 11.80 -10.22 11.05
N ARG A 66 11.68 -10.81 12.25
CA ARG A 66 10.50 -10.67 13.12
C ARG A 66 10.80 -9.70 14.25
N CYS A 67 9.82 -8.86 14.55
CA CYS A 67 9.80 -8.11 15.79
C CYS A 67 9.17 -8.93 16.90
N GLY A 68 9.54 -8.59 18.14
CA GLY A 68 9.07 -9.27 19.33
C GLY A 68 9.73 -8.70 20.57
N VAL A 69 9.63 -9.43 21.70
CA VAL A 69 10.15 -8.98 23.00
C VAL A 69 11.64 -8.59 22.95
N PHE A 70 12.42 -9.27 22.10
CA PHE A 70 13.87 -9.04 21.97
C PHE A 70 14.27 -8.08 20.84
N CYS A 71 13.32 -7.64 20.01
CA CYS A 71 13.60 -6.72 18.91
C CYS A 71 12.36 -5.85 18.65
N ASN A 72 12.40 -4.63 19.19
CA ASN A 72 11.42 -3.56 18.98
C ASN A 72 11.80 -2.71 17.75
N ASP A 73 11.08 -1.61 17.50
CA ASP A 73 11.36 -0.69 16.40
C ASP A 73 12.80 -0.17 16.39
N ASP A 74 13.39 0.16 17.55
CA ASP A 74 14.79 0.61 17.62
C ASP A 74 15.77 -0.47 17.15
N CYS A 75 15.58 -1.71 17.61
CA CYS A 75 16.36 -2.86 17.15
C CYS A 75 16.17 -3.10 15.65
N CYS A 76 14.93 -3.01 15.17
CA CYS A 76 14.59 -3.17 13.75
C CYS A 76 15.27 -2.09 12.89
N ASN A 77 15.13 -0.83 13.27
CA ASN A 77 15.76 0.31 12.62
C ASN A 77 17.28 0.18 12.63
N HIS A 78 17.88 -0.19 13.76
CA HIS A 78 19.31 -0.38 13.87
C HIS A 78 19.84 -1.47 12.92
N ASN A 79 19.09 -2.55 12.72
CA ASN A 79 19.44 -3.60 11.75
C ASN A 79 19.22 -3.15 10.30
N CYS A 80 18.20 -2.33 10.05
CA CYS A 80 17.94 -1.73 8.75
C CYS A 80 19.07 -0.77 8.33
N VAL A 81 19.43 0.21 9.17
CA VAL A 81 20.50 1.19 8.88
C VAL A 81 21.88 0.56 8.74
N LYS A 82 22.12 -0.58 9.41
CA LYS A 82 23.34 -1.37 9.23
C LYS A 82 23.47 -1.96 7.83
N ARG A 83 22.34 -2.26 7.18
CA ARG A 83 22.30 -2.88 5.86
C ARG A 83 22.10 -1.86 4.74
N PHE A 84 21.35 -0.79 5.01
CA PHE A 84 21.05 0.28 4.07
C PHE A 84 21.30 1.63 4.77
N LYS A 85 22.35 2.35 4.35
CA LYS A 85 22.91 3.50 5.10
C LYS A 85 21.89 4.62 5.38
N ASP A 86 20.92 4.80 4.49
CA ASP A 86 19.84 5.78 4.57
C ASP A 86 18.46 5.10 4.72
N GLY A 87 18.45 3.84 5.15
CA GLY A 87 17.22 3.08 5.36
C GLY A 87 16.54 3.41 6.70
N TYR A 88 15.25 3.11 6.79
CA TYR A 88 14.44 3.23 7.99
C TYR A 88 13.70 1.92 8.26
N GLY A 89 13.88 1.37 9.47
CA GLY A 89 13.25 0.12 9.88
C GLY A 89 12.13 0.34 10.90
N THR A 90 11.03 -0.39 10.75
CA THR A 90 9.93 -0.39 11.72
C THR A 90 9.23 -1.75 11.80
N CYS A 91 8.63 -2.02 12.95
CA CYS A 91 7.86 -3.22 13.24
C CYS A 91 6.41 -3.04 12.78
N ILE A 92 6.04 -3.75 11.71
CA ILE A 92 4.70 -3.69 11.13
C ILE A 92 3.99 -5.01 11.39
N GLY A 93 2.77 -4.92 11.95
CA GLY A 93 1.89 -6.07 12.11
C GLY A 93 1.31 -6.51 10.77
N ASP A 94 1.29 -7.81 10.52
CA ASP A 94 0.55 -8.36 9.37
C ASP A 94 -0.95 -8.06 9.50
N ILE A 95 -1.56 -7.55 8.42
CA ILE A 95 -2.99 -7.27 8.38
C ILE A 95 -3.76 -8.60 8.56
N GLY A 96 -4.43 -8.76 9.69
CA GLY A 96 -5.24 -9.94 10.02
C GLY A 96 -4.63 -10.87 11.08
N THR A 97 -3.41 -10.62 11.54
CA THR A 97 -2.77 -11.41 12.60
C THR A 97 -2.14 -10.50 13.66
N PRO A 98 -2.82 -10.25 14.80
CA PRO A 98 -2.40 -9.25 15.79
C PRO A 98 -1.13 -9.63 16.58
N SER A 99 -0.55 -10.81 16.33
CA SER A 99 0.56 -11.37 17.11
C SER A 99 1.87 -11.51 16.34
N THR A 100 1.90 -11.21 15.04
CA THR A 100 3.12 -11.28 14.23
C THR A 100 3.48 -9.90 13.69
N TYR A 101 4.50 -9.30 14.30
CA TYR A 101 5.12 -8.08 13.83
C TYR A 101 6.38 -8.46 13.04
N ASN A 102 6.49 -8.00 11.81
CA ASN A 102 7.68 -8.16 10.99
C ASN A 102 8.48 -6.87 11.03
N CYS A 103 9.80 -7.01 11.07
CA CYS A 103 10.69 -5.89 10.90
C CYS A 103 10.82 -5.61 9.40
N VAL A 104 10.27 -4.48 8.96
CA VAL A 104 10.31 -4.01 7.57
C VAL A 104 11.28 -2.85 7.48
N CYS A 105 12.17 -2.91 6.51
CA CYS A 105 13.18 -1.89 6.23
C CYS A 105 12.85 -1.20 4.91
N TYR A 106 12.66 0.12 4.95
CA TYR A 106 12.45 1.00 3.81
C TYR A 106 13.77 1.65 3.44
N TYR A 107 14.12 1.73 2.15
CA TYR A 107 15.40 2.28 1.71
C TYR A 107 15.32 2.72 0.24
N HIS A 108 16.22 3.60 -0.20
CA HIS A 108 16.31 3.96 -1.61
C HIS A 108 16.91 2.81 -2.44
N CYS A 109 16.19 2.38 -3.48
CA CYS A 109 16.72 1.47 -4.49
C CYS A 109 17.80 2.20 -5.31
N HIS A 110 18.85 1.47 -5.69
CA HIS A 110 19.87 1.91 -6.63
C HIS A 110 19.76 1.14 -7.93
#